data_AF-A0A368GJU7-F1
#
_entry.id   AF-A0A368GJU7-F1
#
_cell.length_a   1.000
_cell.length_b   1.000
_cell.length_c   1.000
_cell.angle_alpha   90.00
_cell.angle_beta   90.00
_cell.angle_gamma   90.00
#
_symmetry.space_group_name_H-M   'P 1'
#
loop_
_entity.id
_entity.type
_entity.pdbx_description
1 polymer ?
#
loop_
_entity_poly.entity_id
_entity_poly.type
_entity_poly.pdbx_seq_one_letter_code
_entity_poly.pdbx_strand_id
1 'polypeptide(L)' 'MDPQGNLVDDFVFDSGKGPLSKRVLHVRNAPSPGATSSLAIAKMVAKEVKARFSI' A
#
# COMPACT_ATOMS: atom_id res chain seq x y z
N MET A 1 -4.49 9.19 8.11
CA MET A 1 -4.43 10.62 7.77
C MET A 1 -3.28 10.84 6.82
N ASP A 2 -3.51 11.58 5.74
CA ASP A 2 -2.43 12.06 4.89
C ASP A 2 -1.61 13.15 5.64
N PRO A 3 -0.47 13.62 5.09
CA PRO A 3 0.30 14.68 5.71
C PRO A 3 -0.45 16.01 5.90
N GLN A 4 -1.62 16.16 5.27
CA GLN A 4 -2.48 17.35 5.30
C GLN A 4 -3.65 17.20 6.28
N GLY A 5 -3.78 16.06 6.97
CA GLY A 5 -4.85 15.82 7.94
C GLY A 5 -6.16 15.33 7.33
N ASN A 6 -6.19 14.90 6.07
CA ASN A 6 -7.38 14.29 5.48
C ASN A 6 -7.50 12.83 5.91
N LEU A 7 -8.74 12.37 6.14
CA LEU A 7 -9.05 10.96 6.26
C LEU A 7 -8.72 10.28 4.93
N VAL A 8 -7.92 9.23 5.00
CA VAL A 8 -7.55 8.41 3.83
C VAL A 8 -8.40 7.16 3.92
N ASP A 9 -9.26 6.98 2.92
CA ASP A 9 -10.40 6.06 3.01
C ASP A 9 -9.97 4.60 3.18
N ASP A 10 -9.18 4.02 2.26
CA ASP A 10 -9.04 2.56 2.31
C ASP A 10 -7.65 1.97 2.11
N PHE A 11 -6.69 2.63 1.41
CA PHE A 11 -5.31 2.13 1.22
C PHE A 11 -4.33 3.25 0.86
N VAL A 12 -3.17 3.31 1.53
CA VAL A 12 -2.08 4.23 1.17
C VAL A 12 -0.80 3.45 0.90
N PHE A 13 -0.32 3.53 -0.34
CA PHE A 13 0.97 2.99 -0.75
C PHE A 13 2.06 4.04 -0.64
N ASP A 14 3.09 3.77 0.15
CA ASP A 14 4.25 4.63 0.31
C ASP A 14 5.54 3.82 0.14
N SER A 15 6.64 4.48 -0.20
CA SER A 15 7.97 3.88 -0.26
C SER A 15 8.98 4.62 0.61
N GLY A 16 8.57 5.73 1.25
CA GLY A 16 9.48 6.59 2.00
C GLY A 16 10.52 7.27 1.10
N LYS A 17 11.56 7.84 1.73
CA LYS A 17 12.64 8.57 1.05
C LYS A 17 13.99 7.88 1.29
N GLY A 18 14.91 8.02 0.33
CA GLY A 18 16.28 7.49 0.43
C GLY A 18 16.53 6.24 -0.43
N PRO A 19 17.72 5.61 -0.33
CA PRO A 19 18.13 4.51 -1.21
C PRO A 19 17.24 3.27 -1.10
N LEU A 20 16.66 3.04 0.08
CA LEU A 20 15.83 1.87 0.38
C LEU A 20 14.41 1.96 -0.18
N SER A 21 13.94 3.15 -0.56
CA SER A 21 12.58 3.33 -1.10
C SER A 21 12.35 2.56 -2.40
N LYS A 22 13.42 2.30 -3.16
CA LYS A 22 13.40 1.50 -4.38
C LYS A 22 13.22 0.00 -4.14
N ARG A 23 13.14 -0.44 -2.88
CA ARG A 23 13.05 -1.87 -2.50
C ARG A 23 11.94 -2.16 -1.50
N VAL A 24 11.23 -1.12 -1.03
CA VAL A 24 10.23 -1.26 0.03
C VAL A 24 8.93 -0.59 -0.40
N LEU A 25 7.83 -1.32 -0.22
CA LEU A 25 6.46 -0.84 -0.39
C LEU A 25 5.75 -0.95 0.96
N HIS A 26 5.48 0.20 1.56
CA HIS A 26 4.62 0.32 2.73
C HIS A 26 3.16 0.36 2.30
N VAL A 27 2.34 -0.46 2.95
CA VAL A 27 0.88 -0.43 2.81
C VAL A 27 0.32 0.03 4.14
N ARG A 28 -0.28 1.22 4.17
CA ARG A 28 -0.89 1.81 5.37
C ARG A 28 -2.40 1.86 5.20
N ASN A 29 -3.14 1.69 6.29
CA ASN A 29 -4.59 1.54 6.32
C ASN A 29 -5.04 0.47 5.33
N ALA A 30 -4.93 -0.81 5.67
CA ALA A 30 -5.44 -1.90 4.83
C ALA A 30 -6.49 -2.71 5.60
N PRO A 31 -7.65 -2.11 5.93
CA PRO A 31 -8.64 -2.76 6.77
C PRO A 31 -9.23 -3.98 6.06
N SER A 32 -9.27 -5.11 6.78
CA SER A 32 -9.96 -6.30 6.33
C SER A 32 -10.66 -6.97 7.50
N PRO A 33 -11.80 -6.42 7.97
CA PRO A 33 -12.60 -7.04 9.01
C PRO A 33 -12.92 -8.50 8.64
N GLY A 34 -12.61 -9.42 9.56
CA GLY A 34 -12.82 -10.86 9.33
C GLY A 34 -12.06 -11.46 8.14
N ALA A 35 -10.96 -10.83 7.68
CA ALA A 35 -10.18 -11.28 6.52
C ALA A 35 -10.96 -11.37 5.18
N THR A 36 -12.15 -10.77 5.11
CA THR A 36 -13.07 -10.91 3.97
C THR A 36 -12.59 -10.21 2.69
N SER A 37 -11.76 -9.18 2.82
CA SER A 37 -11.16 -8.45 1.70
C SER A 37 -9.69 -8.82 1.43
N SER A 38 -9.11 -9.78 2.17
CA SER A 38 -7.69 -10.12 2.05
C SER A 38 -7.23 -10.47 0.63
N LEU A 39 -8.06 -11.18 -0.15
CA LEU A 39 -7.72 -11.52 -1.54
C LEU A 39 -7.74 -10.29 -2.47
N ALA A 40 -8.69 -9.38 -2.28
CA ALA A 40 -8.77 -8.15 -3.06
C ALA A 40 -7.57 -7.23 -2.74
N ILE A 41 -7.22 -7.12 -1.46
CA ILE A 41 -6.04 -6.39 -0.99
C ILE A 41 -4.78 -7.00 -1.60
N ALA A 42 -4.62 -8.32 -1.56
CA ALA A 42 -3.46 -9.00 -2.13
C ALA A 42 -3.31 -8.73 -3.63
N LYS A 43 -4.42 -8.73 -4.39
CA LYS A 43 -4.38 -8.39 -5.83
C LYS A 43 -3.91 -6.95 -6.06
N MET A 44 -4.38 -6.00 -5.26
CA MET A 44 -3.96 -4.60 -5.36
C MET A 44 -2.47 -4.43 -5.03
N VAL A 45 -2.00 -5.05 -3.93
CA VAL A 45 -0.58 -5.02 -3.55
C VAL A 45 0.28 -5.64 -4.64
N ALA A 46 -0.10 -6.81 -5.17
CA ALA A 46 0.64 -7.46 -6.24
C ALA A 46 0.74 -6.60 -7.51
N LYS A 47 -0.35 -5.91 -7.88
CA LYS A 47 -0.36 -4.98 -9.01
C LYS A 47 0.63 -3.82 -8.78
N GLU A 48 0.63 -3.23 -7.60
CA GLU A 48 1.55 -2.14 -7.27
C GLU A 48 3.01 -2.59 -7.25
N VAL A 49 3.30 -3.75 -6.67
CA VAL A 49 4.64 -4.34 -6.67
C VAL A 49 5.16 -4.53 -8.09
N LYS A 50 4.34 -5.08 -8.99
CA LYS A 50 4.71 -5.25 -10.41
C LYS A 50 5.02 -3.90 -11.08
N ALA A 51 4.16 -2.91 -10.87
CA ALA A 51 4.36 -1.58 -11.46
C ALA A 51 5.63 -0.89 -10.94
N ARG A 52 5.90 -0.98 -9.63
CA ARG A 52 6.99 -0.26 -8.98
C ARG A 52 8.35 -0.93 -9.14
N PHE A 53 8.39 -2.26 -9.12
CA PHE A 53 9.63 -3.03 -9.18
C PHE A 53 9.87 -3.70 -10.54
N SER A 54 8.93 -3.58 -11.50
CA SER A 54 9.02 -4.18 -12.84
C SER A 54 9.30 -5.68 -12.81
N ILE A 55 8.61 -6.40 -11.92
CA ILE A 55 8.68 -7.87 -11.76
C ILE A 55 7.44 -8.57 -12.31
#